data_AF-A0A358A338-F1
#
_entry.id   AF-A0A358A338-F1
#
_cell.length_a   1.000
_cell.length_b   1.000
_cell.length_c   1.000
_cell.angle_alpha   90.00
_cell.angle_beta   90.00
_cell.angle_gamma   90.00
#
_symmetry.space_group_name_H-M   'P 1'
#
loop_
_entity.id
_entity.type
_entity.pdbx_description
1 polymer ?
#
loop_
_entity_poly.entity_id
_entity_poly.type
_entity_poly.pdbx_seq_one_letter_code
_entity_poly.pdbx_strand_id
1 'polypeptide(L)'
;HHGGQAEYDTIRATWLDATDPVTEIRNQRALAGFRSVELVERLLDDITDGTVRTQDAPYLIARALGVRTVARRVWDFVTTTWDDLDERFPSNSIPRMLSGVTALDEPDLVEAVASFLDEHPIPQAGKQVDQHLERQRINAAFRAREAERLTASLLDRA
;
A
#
# COMPACT_ATOMS: atom_id res chain seq x y z
N HIS A 1 -11.27 2.90 5.71
CA HIS A 1 -11.81 3.63 6.88
C HIS A 1 -12.64 4.80 6.36
N HIS A 2 -13.77 5.13 7.01
CA HIS A 2 -14.62 6.28 6.65
C HIS A 2 -14.52 7.45 7.64
N GLY A 3 -13.78 7.28 8.75
CA GLY A 3 -13.49 8.39 9.67
C GLY A 3 -12.56 9.42 9.05
N GLY A 4 -12.63 10.64 9.57
CA GLY A 4 -11.86 11.79 9.13
C GLY A 4 -10.70 12.09 10.08
N GLN A 5 -10.31 13.36 10.11
CA GLN A 5 -9.19 13.88 10.88
C GLN A 5 -9.27 13.51 12.38
N ALA A 6 -10.44 13.65 13.01
CA ALA A 6 -10.61 13.41 14.45
C ALA A 6 -10.38 11.94 14.82
N GLU A 7 -10.92 11.00 14.02
CA GLU A 7 -10.68 9.58 14.23
C GLU A 7 -9.21 9.22 13.97
N TYR A 8 -8.60 9.80 12.93
CA TYR A 8 -7.18 9.59 12.66
C TYR A 8 -6.31 10.03 13.84
N ASP A 9 -6.56 11.23 14.37
CA ASP A 9 -5.82 11.78 15.50
C ASP A 9 -5.98 10.92 16.76
N THR A 10 -7.19 10.43 17.02
CA THR A 10 -7.46 9.52 18.14
C THR A 10 -6.70 8.20 18.00
N ILE A 11 -6.72 7.60 16.79
CA ILE A 11 -6.03 6.34 16.52
C ILE A 11 -4.51 6.53 16.61
N ARG A 12 -3.98 7.63 16.07
CA ARG A 12 -2.55 7.95 16.13
C ARG A 12 -2.09 8.22 17.56
N ALA A 13 -2.84 8.97 18.36
CA ALA A 13 -2.55 9.15 19.78
C ALA A 13 -2.55 7.82 20.53
N THR A 14 -3.56 6.96 20.30
CA THR A 14 -3.63 5.62 20.90
C THR A 14 -2.44 4.74 20.50
N TRP A 15 -1.94 4.87 19.27
CA TRP A 15 -0.72 4.20 18.85
C TRP A 15 0.50 4.72 19.62
N LEU A 16 0.72 6.04 19.67
CA LEU A 16 1.89 6.63 20.32
C LEU A 16 1.94 6.38 21.83
N ASP A 17 0.78 6.33 22.48
CA ASP A 17 0.66 6.06 23.92
C ASP A 17 0.64 4.55 24.26
N ALA A 18 0.65 3.67 23.26
CA ALA A 18 0.53 2.23 23.48
C ALA A 18 1.73 1.68 24.26
N THR A 19 1.45 1.00 25.37
CA THR A 19 2.48 0.29 26.17
C THR A 19 2.57 -1.19 25.84
N ASP A 20 1.73 -1.69 24.93
CA ASP A 20 1.69 -3.08 24.51
C ASP A 20 1.72 -3.23 22.97
N PRO A 21 2.40 -4.26 22.43
CA PRO A 21 2.54 -4.44 20.98
C PRO A 21 1.23 -4.66 20.23
N VAL A 22 0.21 -5.22 20.88
CA VAL A 22 -1.07 -5.54 20.22
C VAL A 22 -1.81 -4.24 19.91
N THR A 23 -1.90 -3.33 20.88
CA THR A 23 -2.50 -2.01 20.71
C THR A 23 -1.74 -1.19 19.68
N GLU A 24 -0.40 -1.19 19.74
CA GLU A 24 0.46 -0.51 18.78
C GLU A 24 0.16 -0.97 17.33
N ILE A 25 0.31 -2.26 17.06
CA ILE A 25 0.14 -2.83 15.71
C ILE A 25 -1.29 -2.64 15.21
N ARG A 26 -2.30 -2.79 16.08
CA ARG A 26 -3.71 -2.61 15.71
C ARG A 26 -3.97 -1.18 15.20
N ASN A 27 -3.47 -0.17 15.91
CA ASN A 27 -3.70 1.22 15.56
C ASN A 27 -2.88 1.63 14.34
N GLN A 28 -1.60 1.24 14.22
CA GLN A 28 -0.81 1.45 13.00
C GLN A 28 -1.51 0.90 11.75
N ARG A 29 -2.00 -0.34 11.81
CA ARG A 29 -2.76 -0.94 10.70
C ARG A 29 -4.08 -0.22 10.42
N ALA A 30 -4.72 0.38 11.43
CA ALA A 30 -5.92 1.17 11.21
C ALA A 30 -5.61 2.46 10.43
N LEU A 31 -4.49 3.15 10.75
CA LEU A 31 -4.03 4.34 10.03
C LEU A 31 -3.77 4.05 8.54
N ALA A 32 -3.12 2.93 8.23
CA ALA A 32 -2.87 2.48 6.85
C ALA A 32 -4.16 2.13 6.05
N GLY A 33 -5.33 2.14 6.69
CA GLY A 33 -6.62 1.90 6.06
C GLY A 33 -7.43 3.16 5.73
N PHE A 34 -6.91 4.36 6.00
CA PHE A 34 -7.58 5.62 5.65
C PHE A 34 -7.61 5.86 4.15
N ARG A 35 -8.68 6.53 3.71
CA ARG A 35 -8.97 6.75 2.28
C ARG A 35 -8.68 8.16 1.80
N SER A 36 -8.37 9.09 2.71
CA SER A 36 -7.97 10.46 2.38
C SER A 36 -6.48 10.50 2.07
N VAL A 37 -6.14 11.22 1.00
CA VAL A 37 -4.75 11.42 0.59
C VAL A 37 -3.99 12.16 1.68
N GLU A 38 -4.58 13.24 2.21
CA GLU A 38 -4.01 14.07 3.27
C GLU A 38 -3.70 13.26 4.55
N LEU A 39 -4.54 12.29 4.89
CA LEU A 39 -4.33 11.44 6.06
C LEU A 39 -3.30 10.35 5.81
N VAL A 40 -3.21 9.80 4.59
CA VAL A 40 -2.14 8.85 4.29
C VAL A 40 -0.77 9.53 4.24
N GLU A 41 -0.69 10.79 3.79
CA GLU A 41 0.57 11.57 3.82
C GLU A 41 1.18 11.58 5.22
N ARG A 42 0.35 11.81 6.25
CA ARG A 42 0.82 11.81 7.64
C ARG A 42 1.41 10.47 8.06
N LEU A 43 0.88 9.36 7.58
CA LEU A 43 1.46 8.03 7.82
C LEU A 43 2.78 7.86 7.05
N LEU A 44 2.88 8.37 5.83
CA LEU A 44 4.11 8.34 5.05
C LEU A 44 5.21 9.23 5.68
N ASP A 45 4.83 10.37 6.26
CA ASP A 45 5.71 11.22 7.06
C ASP A 45 6.22 10.46 8.29
N ASP A 46 5.32 9.80 9.03
CA ASP A 46 5.68 8.96 10.19
C ASP A 46 6.62 7.80 9.81
N ILE A 47 6.55 7.29 8.57
CA ILE A 47 7.51 6.29 8.06
C ILE A 47 8.86 6.93 7.73
N THR A 48 8.81 8.09 7.08
CA THR A 48 9.98 8.82 6.62
C THR A 48 10.84 9.25 7.81
N ASP A 49 10.23 9.84 8.83
CA ASP A 49 10.92 10.36 10.03
C ASP A 49 11.29 9.28 11.07
N GLY A 50 10.85 8.03 10.86
CA GLY A 50 11.15 6.89 11.71
C GLY A 50 10.25 6.73 12.94
N THR A 51 9.17 7.53 13.06
CA THR A 51 8.12 7.31 14.07
C THR A 51 7.53 5.91 13.94
N VAL A 52 7.29 5.44 12.71
CA VAL A 52 7.04 4.03 12.42
C VAL A 52 8.36 3.27 12.40
N ARG A 53 8.45 2.20 13.20
CA ARG A 53 9.61 1.32 13.20
C ARG A 53 9.86 0.73 11.81
N THR A 54 11.12 0.72 11.41
CA THR A 54 11.61 0.21 10.12
C THR A 54 11.10 -1.19 9.75
N GLN A 55 10.91 -2.08 10.74
CA GLN A 55 10.40 -3.44 10.51
C GLN A 55 8.88 -3.52 10.26
N ASP A 56 8.12 -2.50 10.69
CA ASP A 56 6.66 -2.44 10.58
C ASP A 56 6.23 -1.69 9.31
N ALA A 57 6.99 -0.65 8.91
CA ALA A 57 6.70 0.22 7.77
C ALA A 57 6.40 -0.52 6.44
N PRO A 58 7.14 -1.55 6.01
CA PRO A 58 6.85 -2.32 4.80
C PRO A 58 5.40 -2.83 4.73
N TYR A 59 4.86 -3.29 5.86
CA TYR A 59 3.52 -3.85 5.94
C TYR A 59 2.43 -2.79 5.94
N LEU A 60 2.73 -1.59 6.45
CA LEU A 60 1.81 -0.45 6.40
C LEU A 60 1.72 0.11 4.98
N ILE A 61 2.85 0.21 4.27
CA ILE A 61 2.89 0.59 2.84
C ILE A 61 2.11 -0.42 2.00
N ALA A 62 2.36 -1.72 2.16
CA ALA A 62 1.63 -2.77 1.44
C ALA A 62 0.10 -2.63 1.64
N ARG A 63 -0.32 -2.35 2.87
CA ARG A 63 -1.72 -2.16 3.21
C ARG A 63 -2.30 -0.89 2.58
N ALA A 64 -1.57 0.22 2.62
CA ALA A 64 -2.01 1.49 2.04
C ALA A 64 -2.08 1.45 0.50
N LEU A 65 -1.16 0.73 -0.16
CA LEU A 65 -1.26 0.40 -1.60
C LEU A 65 -2.55 -0.36 -1.95
N GLY A 66 -3.06 -1.18 -1.02
CA GLY A 66 -4.34 -1.86 -1.17
C GLY A 66 -5.58 -0.95 -1.08
N VAL A 67 -5.42 0.33 -0.70
CA VAL A 67 -6.53 1.27 -0.55
C VAL A 67 -6.67 2.13 -1.80
N ARG A 68 -7.59 1.75 -2.69
CA ARG A 68 -7.78 2.34 -4.03
C ARG A 68 -7.69 3.87 -4.11
N THR A 69 -8.26 4.60 -3.15
CA THR A 69 -8.31 6.07 -3.18
C THR A 69 -6.96 6.74 -2.92
N VAL A 70 -6.02 6.05 -2.27
CA VAL A 70 -4.69 6.58 -1.94
C VAL A 70 -3.55 5.80 -2.62
N ALA A 71 -3.87 4.65 -3.21
CA ALA A 71 -2.91 3.69 -3.75
C ALA A 71 -1.90 4.31 -4.73
N ARG A 72 -2.36 5.20 -5.63
CA ARG A 72 -1.48 5.94 -6.56
C ARG A 72 -0.47 6.81 -5.81
N ARG A 73 -0.93 7.60 -4.83
CA ARG A 73 -0.05 8.46 -4.05
C ARG A 73 0.97 7.67 -3.24
N VAL A 74 0.56 6.54 -2.66
CA VAL A 74 1.47 5.63 -1.94
C VAL A 74 2.48 5.00 -2.89
N TRP A 75 2.09 4.65 -4.11
CA TRP A 75 3.02 4.18 -5.14
C TRP A 75 4.01 5.27 -5.56
N ASP A 76 3.55 6.52 -5.73
CA ASP A 76 4.44 7.66 -5.98
C ASP A 76 5.44 7.85 -4.84
N PHE A 77 5.02 7.67 -3.58
CA PHE A 77 5.93 7.68 -2.44
C PHE A 77 6.98 6.56 -2.56
N VAL A 78 6.55 5.30 -2.75
CA VAL A 78 7.47 4.16 -2.86
C VAL A 78 8.54 4.37 -3.93
N THR A 79 8.14 4.86 -5.10
CA THR A 79 9.05 5.07 -6.23
C THR A 79 9.97 6.27 -6.04
N THR A 80 9.48 7.36 -5.44
CA THR A 80 10.28 8.58 -5.21
C THR A 80 11.27 8.44 -4.05
N THR A 81 11.01 7.55 -3.09
CA THR A 81 11.89 7.31 -1.94
C THR A 81 12.55 5.94 -1.98
N TRP A 82 12.57 5.27 -3.15
CA TRP A 82 12.94 3.87 -3.26
C TRP A 82 14.30 3.53 -2.64
N ASP A 83 15.34 4.29 -2.97
CA ASP A 83 16.70 4.04 -2.49
C ASP A 83 16.78 4.05 -0.96
N ASP A 84 16.07 4.99 -0.30
CA ASP A 84 15.99 5.07 1.16
C ASP A 84 15.23 3.86 1.75
N LEU A 85 14.12 3.46 1.12
CA LEU A 85 13.33 2.32 1.58
C LEU A 85 14.12 1.00 1.43
N ASP A 86 14.79 0.78 0.29
CA ASP A 86 15.59 -0.42 0.03
C ASP A 86 16.82 -0.51 0.94
N GLU A 87 17.45 0.62 1.28
CA GLU A 87 18.56 0.67 2.23
C GLU A 87 18.10 0.42 3.67
N ARG A 88 17.02 1.07 4.10
CA ARG A 88 16.58 1.03 5.52
C ARG A 88 15.86 -0.26 5.87
N PHE A 89 15.00 -0.77 4.99
CA PHE A 89 14.11 -1.87 5.35
C PHE A 89 14.82 -3.22 5.36
N PRO A 90 14.39 -4.16 6.23
CA PRO A 90 14.91 -5.52 6.18
C PRO A 90 14.73 -6.10 4.77
N SER A 91 15.78 -6.67 4.18
CA SER A 91 15.77 -7.12 2.78
C SER A 91 14.63 -8.09 2.45
N ASN A 92 14.23 -8.94 3.41
CA ASN A 92 13.11 -9.88 3.26
C ASN A 92 11.72 -9.21 3.33
N SER A 93 11.64 -7.95 3.73
CA SER A 93 10.39 -7.20 3.86
C SER A 93 10.04 -6.41 2.60
N ILE A 94 11.02 -6.06 1.75
CA ILE A 94 10.80 -5.38 0.47
C ILE A 94 9.83 -6.15 -0.45
N PRO A 95 9.98 -7.47 -0.69
CA PRO A 95 9.00 -8.21 -1.48
C PRO A 95 7.60 -8.19 -0.85
N ARG A 96 7.51 -8.18 0.48
CA ARG A 96 6.23 -8.13 1.21
C ARG A 96 5.58 -6.76 1.13
N MET A 97 6.37 -5.69 1.13
CA MET A 97 5.91 -4.32 0.84
C MET A 97 5.22 -4.27 -0.53
N LEU A 98 5.87 -4.85 -1.53
CA LEU A 98 5.37 -4.90 -2.90
C LEU A 98 4.14 -5.79 -3.10
N SER A 99 3.72 -6.59 -2.12
CA SER A 99 2.46 -7.35 -2.24
C SER A 99 1.23 -6.47 -2.49
N GLY A 100 1.28 -5.20 -2.07
CA GLY A 100 0.23 -4.21 -2.30
C GLY A 100 0.06 -3.80 -3.77
N VAL A 101 1.07 -3.96 -4.63
CA VAL A 101 0.99 -3.56 -6.05
C VAL A 101 -0.05 -4.36 -6.83
N THR A 102 -0.47 -5.51 -6.30
CA THR A 102 -1.55 -6.32 -6.86
C THR A 102 -2.88 -5.57 -6.96
N ALA A 103 -3.08 -4.51 -6.17
CA ALA A 103 -4.27 -3.67 -6.21
C ALA A 103 -4.17 -2.51 -7.23
N LEU A 104 -2.99 -2.27 -7.82
CA LEU A 104 -2.74 -1.21 -8.80
C LEU A 104 -3.11 -1.71 -10.21
N ASP A 105 -4.41 -1.84 -10.48
CA ASP A 105 -4.95 -2.51 -11.66
C ASP A 105 -5.43 -1.55 -12.77
N GLU A 106 -5.11 -0.26 -12.67
CA GLU A 106 -5.34 0.72 -13.73
C GLU A 106 -4.25 0.57 -14.81
N PRO A 107 -4.57 0.63 -16.12
CA PRO A 107 -3.62 0.27 -17.18
C PRO A 107 -2.28 1.00 -17.13
N ASP A 108 -2.29 2.30 -16.79
CA ASP A 108 -1.08 3.11 -16.65
C ASP A 108 -0.21 2.67 -15.46
N LEU A 109 -0.84 2.25 -14.36
CA LEU A 109 -0.13 1.76 -13.17
C LEU A 109 0.44 0.36 -13.38
N VAL A 110 -0.22 -0.50 -14.15
CA VAL A 110 0.31 -1.84 -14.47
C VAL A 110 1.65 -1.74 -15.19
N GLU A 111 1.71 -0.90 -16.23
CA GLU A 111 2.95 -0.66 -16.98
C GLU A 111 4.00 0.04 -16.10
N ALA A 112 3.61 1.09 -15.36
CA ALA A 112 4.54 1.83 -14.50
C ALA A 112 5.19 0.94 -13.43
N VAL A 113 4.42 0.05 -12.78
CA VAL A 113 4.94 -0.89 -11.78
C VAL A 113 5.91 -1.88 -12.43
N ALA A 114 5.57 -2.43 -13.59
CA ALA A 114 6.42 -3.38 -14.29
C ALA A 114 7.74 -2.74 -14.73
N SER A 115 7.70 -1.55 -15.34
CA SER A 115 8.91 -0.82 -15.75
C SER A 115 9.78 -0.46 -14.55
N PHE A 116 9.19 0.05 -13.47
CA PHE A 116 9.94 0.41 -12.27
C PHE A 116 10.68 -0.79 -11.67
N LEU A 117 10.05 -1.95 -11.57
CA LEU A 117 10.67 -3.14 -10.97
C LEU A 117 11.66 -3.85 -11.91
N ASP A 118 11.61 -3.60 -13.22
CA ASP A 118 12.66 -4.02 -14.17
C ASP A 118 13.92 -3.16 -13.99
N GLU A 119 13.75 -1.85 -13.76
CA GLU A 119 14.85 -0.91 -13.49
C GLU A 119 15.44 -1.07 -12.08
N HIS A 120 14.65 -1.57 -11.12
CA HIS A 120 15.04 -1.74 -9.72
C HIS A 120 14.92 -3.22 -9.30
N PRO A 121 15.81 -4.11 -9.79
CA PRO A 121 15.75 -5.52 -9.47
C PRO A 121 15.99 -5.76 -7.97
N ILE A 122 15.28 -6.74 -7.41
CA ILE A 122 15.36 -7.12 -6.00
C ILE A 122 15.88 -8.57 -5.93
N PRO A 123 17.20 -8.81 -5.96
CA PRO A 123 17.76 -10.17 -6.07
C PRO A 123 17.27 -11.13 -4.97
N GLN A 124 17.01 -10.60 -3.78
CA GLN A 124 16.50 -11.33 -2.63
C GLN A 124 15.02 -11.73 -2.72
N ALA A 125 14.26 -11.20 -3.69
CA ALA A 125 12.82 -11.47 -3.82
C ALA A 125 12.50 -12.88 -4.32
N GLY A 126 13.46 -13.57 -4.94
CA GLY A 126 13.20 -14.81 -5.66
C GLY A 126 12.04 -14.63 -6.63
N LYS A 127 11.05 -15.53 -6.58
CA LYS A 127 9.85 -15.46 -7.44
C LYS A 127 8.69 -14.62 -6.86
N GLN A 128 8.85 -14.01 -5.68
CA GLN A 128 7.71 -13.36 -5.01
C GLN A 128 7.22 -12.13 -5.77
N VAL A 129 8.14 -11.28 -6.23
CA VAL A 129 7.80 -10.09 -7.01
C VAL A 129 7.16 -10.48 -8.35
N ASP A 130 7.69 -11.49 -9.04
CA ASP A 130 7.07 -12.04 -10.26
C ASP A 130 5.62 -12.50 -10.02
N GLN A 131 5.36 -13.16 -8.89
CA GLN A 131 4.01 -13.58 -8.50
C GLN A 131 3.07 -12.40 -8.21
N HIS A 132 3.60 -11.31 -7.64
CA HIS A 132 2.83 -10.08 -7.43
C HIS A 132 2.49 -9.41 -8.77
N LEU A 133 3.45 -9.29 -9.68
CA LEU A 133 3.24 -8.76 -11.03
C LEU A 133 2.24 -9.60 -11.82
N GLU A 134 2.34 -10.93 -11.75
CA GLU A 134 1.37 -11.83 -12.39
C GLU A 134 -0.03 -11.64 -11.82
N ARG A 135 -0.17 -11.55 -10.49
CA ARG A 135 -1.45 -11.28 -9.84
C ARG A 135 -2.03 -9.92 -10.25
N GLN A 136 -1.20 -8.89 -10.36
CA GLN A 136 -1.61 -7.56 -10.82
C GLN A 136 -2.18 -7.62 -12.24
N ARG A 137 -1.49 -8.30 -13.17
CA ARG A 137 -1.97 -8.50 -14.55
C ARG A 137 -3.30 -9.25 -14.60
N ILE A 138 -3.47 -10.28 -13.78
CA ILE A 138 -4.74 -11.00 -13.66
C ILE A 138 -5.86 -10.07 -13.19
N ASN A 139 -5.60 -9.23 -12.19
CA ASN A 139 -6.59 -8.28 -11.66
C ASN A 139 -6.96 -7.22 -12.71
N ALA A 140 -5.98 -6.68 -13.44
CA ALA A 140 -6.21 -5.73 -14.54
C ALA A 140 -7.01 -6.35 -15.68
N ALA A 141 -6.70 -7.60 -16.08
CA ALA A 141 -7.45 -8.32 -17.10
C ALA A 141 -8.89 -8.64 -16.66
N PHE A 142 -9.09 -8.95 -15.37
CA PHE A 142 -10.42 -9.12 -14.79
C PHE A 142 -11.21 -7.80 -14.83
N ARG A 143 -10.60 -6.70 -14.38
CA ARG A 143 -11.21 -5.36 -14.43
C ARG A 143 -11.66 -5.00 -15.85
N ALA A 144 -10.77 -5.13 -16.83
CA ALA A 144 -11.05 -4.79 -18.22
C ALA A 144 -12.22 -5.60 -18.82
N ARG A 145 -12.30 -6.89 -18.49
CA ARG A 145 -13.36 -7.77 -18.99
C ARG A 145 -14.69 -7.59 -18.28
N GLU A 146 -14.68 -7.31 -16.97
CA GLU A 146 -15.85 -7.47 -16.12
C GLU A 146 -16.46 -6.15 -15.62
N ALA A 147 -15.73 -5.02 -15.67
CA ALA A 147 -16.19 -3.77 -15.07
C ALA A 147 -17.55 -3.31 -15.60
N GLU A 148 -17.74 -3.29 -16.93
CA GLU A 148 -19.01 -2.87 -17.54
C GLU A 148 -20.15 -3.84 -17.21
N ARG A 149 -19.89 -5.16 -17.32
CA ARG A 149 -20.88 -6.20 -17.03
C ARG A 149 -21.35 -6.18 -15.58
N LEU A 150 -20.42 -6.00 -14.65
CA LEU A 150 -20.74 -5.90 -13.22
C LEU A 150 -21.49 -4.59 -12.92
N THR A 151 -21.09 -3.48 -13.53
CA THR A 151 -21.78 -2.19 -13.35
C THR A 151 -23.23 -2.28 -13.82
N ALA A 152 -23.48 -2.81 -15.02
CA ALA A 152 -24.84 -3.00 -15.54
C ALA A 152 -25.69 -3.89 -14.63
N SER A 153 -25.16 -5.06 -14.24
CA SER A 153 -25.87 -6.02 -13.37
C SER A 153 -26.22 -5.46 -11.99
N LEU A 154 -25.40 -4.56 -11.43
CA LEU A 154 -25.68 -3.92 -10.14
C LEU A 154 -26.69 -2.78 -10.25
N LEU A 155 -26.71 -2.05 -11.38
CA LEU A 155 -27.67 -0.99 -11.64
C LEU A 155 -29.07 -1.55 -11.98
N ASP A 156 -29.14 -2.68 -12.70
CA ASP A 156 -30.41 -3.36 -13.01
C ASP A 156 -31.08 -3.99 -11.78
N ARG A 157 -30.39 -4.04 -10.64
CA ARG A 157 -30.89 -4.57 -9.35
C ARG A 157 -31.32 -3.48 -8.36
N ALA A 158 -31.17 -2.21 -8.71
CA ALA A 158 -31.59 -1.04 -7.90
C ALA A 158 -32.94 -0.50 -8.37
#